data_AF-A0A2J6QZY8-F1
#
_entry.id   AF-A0A2J6QZY8-F1
#
_cell.length_a   1.000
_cell.length_b   1.000
_cell.length_c   1.000
_cell.angle_alpha   90.00
_cell.angle_beta   90.00
_cell.angle_gamma   90.00
#
_symmetry.space_group_name_H-M   'P 1'
#
loop_
_entity.id
_entity.type
_entity.pdbx_description
1 polymer ?
#
loop_
_entity_poly.entity_id
_entity_poly.type
_entity_poly.pdbx_seq_one_letter_code
_entity_poly.pdbx_strand_id
1 'polypeptide(L)' 'FTNLHDVEMASRQTKYDTLSPAEQQKQEAWAQQKIRATGVCPAGFHWIRVPGGYNCAAGAHWMSDELVAEGRGRFYGI' A
#
# COMPACT_ATOMS: atom_id res chain seq x y z
N PHE A 1 -5.79 5.27 -10.32
CA PHE A 1 -5.02 6.51 -10.16
C PHE A 1 -5.69 7.62 -10.93
N THR A 2 -5.83 8.81 -10.35
CA THR A 2 -6.66 9.89 -10.93
C THR A 2 -5.85 11.04 -11.52
N ASN A 3 -4.53 11.08 -11.32
CA ASN A 3 -3.64 12.11 -11.85
C ASN A 3 -2.20 11.59 -12.01
N LEU A 4 -1.30 12.42 -12.58
CA LEU A 4 0.11 12.08 -12.80
C LEU A 4 0.87 11.82 -11.49
N HIS A 5 0.57 12.56 -10.43
CA HIS A 5 1.20 12.36 -9.13
C HIS A 5 0.90 10.97 -8.57
N ASP A 6 -0.33 10.48 -8.72
CA ASP A 6 -0.67 9.11 -8.33
C ASP A 6 0.11 8.04 -9.10
N VAL A 7 0.34 8.26 -10.40
CA VAL A 7 1.10 7.33 -11.23
C VAL A 7 2.57 7.31 -10.80
N GLU A 8 3.15 8.49 -10.52
CA GLU A 8 4.51 8.60 -9.99
C GLU A 8 4.65 7.85 -8.67
N MET A 9 3.75 8.13 -7.72
CA MET A 9 3.76 7.51 -6.40
C MET A 9 3.56 5.99 -6.49
N ALA A 10 2.68 5.52 -7.37
CA ALA A 10 2.50 4.10 -7.64
C ALA A 10 3.77 3.44 -8.18
N SER A 11 4.45 4.09 -9.13
CA SER A 11 5.72 3.58 -9.66
C SER A 11 6.81 3.44 -8.59
N ARG A 12 6.81 4.35 -7.61
CA ARG A 12 7.78 4.39 -6.52
C ARG A 12 7.50 3.34 -5.43
N GLN A 13 6.25 2.90 -5.29
CA GLN A 13 5.83 1.96 -4.25
C GLN A 13 6.64 0.65 -4.27
N THR A 14 6.91 0.09 -5.45
CA THR A 14 7.71 -1.14 -5.63
C THR A 14 9.17 -1.02 -5.17
N LYS A 15 9.63 0.21 -4.92
CA LYS A 15 10.99 0.53 -4.46
C LYS A 15 11.00 1.12 -3.05
N TYR A 16 9.90 1.00 -2.30
CA TYR A 16 9.72 1.62 -0.97
C TYR A 16 10.93 1.36 -0.07
N ASP A 17 11.43 0.13 -0.01
CA ASP A 17 12.52 -0.28 0.88
C ASP A 17 13.87 0.37 0.53
N THR A 18 14.01 0.93 -0.68
CA THR A 18 15.22 1.65 -1.11
C THR A 18 15.15 3.17 -0.90
N LEU A 19 13.98 3.68 -0.50
CA LEU A 19 13.77 5.11 -0.31
C LEU A 19 14.43 5.62 0.97
N SER A 20 14.78 6.92 0.99
CA SER A 20 15.20 7.57 2.22
C SER A 20 14.04 7.63 3.25
N PRO A 21 14.32 7.76 4.56
CA PRO A 21 13.26 7.83 5.58
C PRO A 21 12.22 8.93 5.34
N ALA A 22 12.63 10.08 4.80
CA ALA A 22 11.72 11.18 4.48
C ALA A 22 10.80 10.85 3.28
N GLU A 23 11.32 10.12 2.29
CA GLU A 23 10.54 9.65 1.16
C GLU A 23 9.59 8.51 1.55
N GLN A 24 10.03 7.60 2.43
CA GLN A 24 9.19 6.55 2.99
C GLN A 24 7.97 7.14 3.71
N GLN A 25 8.15 8.18 4.53
CA GLN A 25 7.01 8.85 5.19
C GLN A 25 6.00 9.43 4.19
N LYS A 26 6.49 10.09 3.13
CA LYS A 26 5.62 10.64 2.07
C LYS A 26 4.92 9.52 1.30
N GLN A 27 5.65 8.44 0.99
CA GLN A 27 5.13 7.28 0.27
C GLN A 27 4.06 6.57 1.09
N GLU A 28 4.30 6.34 2.37
CA GLU A 28 3.38 5.69 3.30
C GLU A 28 2.09 6.50 3.46
N ALA A 29 2.19 7.83 3.60
CA ALA A 29 1.02 8.69 3.70
C ALA A 29 0.11 8.58 2.47
N TRP A 30 0.70 8.58 1.27
CA TRP A 30 -0.03 8.36 0.02
C TRP A 30 -0.60 6.95 -0.08
N ALA A 31 0.20 5.91 0.22
CA ALA A 31 -0.21 4.51 0.11
C ALA A 31 -1.41 4.23 1.02
N GLN A 32 -1.35 4.66 2.27
CA GLN A 32 -2.44 4.55 3.24
C GLN A 32 -3.71 5.28 2.78
N GLN A 33 -3.58 6.45 2.17
CA GLN A 33 -4.73 7.16 1.58
C GLN A 33 -5.35 6.35 0.44
N LYS A 34 -4.51 5.77 -0.44
CA LYS A 34 -5.01 4.95 -1.56
C LYS A 34 -5.64 3.66 -1.10
N ILE A 35 -5.04 2.94 -0.17
CA ILE A 35 -5.59 1.71 0.41
C ILE A 35 -6.97 1.98 1.02
N ARG A 36 -7.14 3.07 1.78
CA ARG A 36 -8.46 3.46 2.32
C ARG A 36 -9.50 3.75 1.23
N ALA A 37 -9.07 4.29 0.09
CA ALA A 37 -9.97 4.61 -1.02
C ALA A 37 -10.31 3.39 -1.90
N THR A 38 -9.41 2.42 -2.03
CA THR A 38 -9.59 1.24 -2.88
C THR A 38 -10.20 0.04 -2.15
N GLY A 39 -10.04 -0.04 -0.83
CA GLY A 39 -10.72 -1.05 0.00
C GLY A 39 -9.91 -1.42 1.24
N VAL A 40 -10.58 -1.41 2.40
CA VAL A 40 -10.03 -2.00 3.64
C VAL A 40 -10.11 -3.53 3.59
N CYS A 41 -9.40 -4.20 4.50
CA CYS A 41 -9.57 -5.63 4.74
C CYS A 41 -11.08 -5.95 4.84
N PRO A 42 -11.58 -7.03 4.20
CA PRO A 42 -13.01 -7.36 4.20
C PRO A 42 -13.56 -7.64 5.60
N ALA A 43 -12.68 -8.01 6.55
CA ALA A 43 -13.02 -8.18 7.96
C ALA A 43 -12.92 -6.88 8.79
N GLY A 44 -12.72 -5.72 8.16
CA GLY A 44 -12.71 -4.42 8.81
C GLY A 44 -11.40 -4.01 9.49
N PHE A 45 -10.34 -4.82 9.37
CA PHE A 45 -9.04 -4.53 9.97
C PHE A 45 -8.23 -3.50 9.17
N HIS A 46 -7.43 -2.70 9.87
CA HIS A 46 -6.49 -1.78 9.23
C HIS A 46 -5.27 -2.51 8.65
N TRP A 47 -4.58 -1.84 7.74
CA TRP A 47 -3.35 -2.32 7.10
C TRP A 47 -2.12 -1.78 7.82
N ILE A 48 -1.19 -2.65 8.17
CA ILE A 48 0.06 -2.36 8.90
C ILE A 48 1.22 -2.56 7.93
N ARG A 49 2.06 -1.53 7.77
CA ARG A 49 3.28 -1.60 6.95
C ARG A 49 4.19 -2.72 7.46
N VAL A 50 4.66 -3.55 6.53
CA VAL A 50 5.68 -4.58 6.72
C VAL A 50 6.68 -4.50 5.55
N PRO A 51 7.86 -5.15 5.63
CA PRO A 51 8.74 -5.25 4.47
C PRO A 51 7.99 -5.81 3.25
N GLY A 52 8.13 -5.15 2.11
CA GLY A 52 7.46 -5.52 0.85
C GLY A 52 5.94 -5.31 0.78
N GLY A 53 5.28 -4.69 1.77
CA GLY A 53 3.85 -4.39 1.67
C GLY A 53 3.14 -4.16 3.01
N TYR A 54 1.94 -4.75 3.15
CA TYR A 54 1.05 -4.54 4.29
C TYR A 54 0.37 -5.83 4.74
N ASN A 55 0.35 -6.09 6.05
CA ASN A 55 -0.51 -7.11 6.65
C ASN A 55 -1.76 -6.46 7.22
N CYS A 56 -2.91 -7.12 7.13
CA CYS A 56 -4.06 -6.69 7.92
C CYS A 56 -3.79 -6.94 9.41
N ALA A 57 -4.39 -6.15 10.29
CA ALA A 57 -4.12 -6.22 11.73
C ALA A 57 -4.48 -7.58 12.37
N ALA A 58 -5.37 -8.35 11.75
CA ALA A 58 -5.69 -9.73 12.16
C ALA A 58 -4.69 -10.77 11.64
N GLY A 59 -3.78 -10.40 10.74
CA GLY A 59 -2.76 -11.28 10.17
C GLY A 59 -3.22 -12.22 9.05
N ALA A 60 -4.49 -12.14 8.61
CA ALA A 60 -5.08 -13.07 7.64
C ALA A 60 -4.99 -12.62 6.17
N HIS A 61 -4.62 -11.36 5.92
CA HIS A 61 -4.51 -10.81 4.56
C HIS A 61 -3.21 -10.05 4.38
N TRP A 62 -2.62 -10.17 3.19
CA TRP A 62 -1.39 -9.48 2.80
C TRP A 62 -1.57 -8.73 1.47
N MET A 63 -1.11 -7.49 1.42
CA MET A 63 -1.11 -6.65 0.22
C MET A 63 0.32 -6.25 -0.09
N SER A 64 0.89 -6.78 -1.18
CA SER A 64 2.25 -6.45 -1.58
C SER A 64 2.36 -5.03 -2.14
N ASP A 65 3.59 -4.50 -2.19
CA ASP A 65 3.87 -3.19 -2.79
C ASP A 65 3.47 -3.13 -4.27
N GLU A 66 3.53 -4.24 -5.00
CA GLU A 66 3.04 -4.35 -6.37
C GLU A 66 1.51 -4.21 -6.43
N LEU A 67 0.77 -4.83 -5.50
CA LEU A 67 -0.68 -4.71 -5.45
C LEU A 67 -1.14 -3.28 -5.09
N VAL A 68 -0.39 -2.60 -4.22
CA VAL A 68 -0.60 -1.17 -3.95
C VAL A 68 -0.31 -0.34 -5.21
N ALA A 69 0.78 -0.63 -5.92
CA ALA A 69 1.14 0.03 -7.17
C ALA A 69 0.14 -0.24 -8.32
N GLU A 70 -0.56 -1.37 -8.31
CA GLU A 70 -1.68 -1.63 -9.24
C GLU A 70 -2.88 -0.72 -8.96
N GLY A 71 -3.08 -0.33 -7.70
CA GLY A 71 -4.17 0.56 -7.27
C GLY A 71 -5.57 -0.05 -7.38
N ARG A 72 -5.68 -1.39 -7.44
CA ARG A 72 -6.95 -2.13 -7.61
C ARG A 72 -7.54 -2.68 -6.30
N GLY A 73 -6.87 -2.46 -5.16
CA GLY A 73 -7.36 -2.93 -3.85
C GLY A 73 -7.31 -4.44 -3.66
N ARG A 74 -6.48 -5.15 -4.42
CA ARG A 74 -6.30 -6.60 -4.33
C ARG A 74 -5.40 -6.94 -3.14
N PHE A 75 -5.58 -8.15 -2.61
CA PHE A 75 -4.76 -8.71 -1.54
C PHE A 75 -4.77 -10.24 -1.62
N TYR A 76 -3.80 -10.87 -0.98
CA TYR A 76 -3.72 -12.31 -0.78
C TYR A 76 -4.39 -12.68 0.55
N GLY A 77 -5.14 -13.78 0.57
CA GLY A 77 -5.64 -14.42 1.79
C GLY A 77 -4.74 -15.58 2.19
N ILE A 78 -4.67 -15.85 3.49
CA ILE A 78 -3.90 -16.95 4.10
C ILE A 78 -4.86 -18.03 4.57
#